data_AF-A0A1F5RLF6-F1
#
_entry.id   AF-A0A1F5RLF6-F1
#
_cell.length_a   1.000
_cell.length_b   1.000
_cell.length_c   1.000
_cell.angle_alpha   90.00
_cell.angle_beta   90.00
_cell.angle_gamma   90.00
#
_symmetry.space_group_name_H-M   'P 1'
#
loop_
_entity.id
_entity.type
_entity.pdbx_description
1 polymer ?
#
loop_
_entity_poly.entity_id
_entity_poly.type
_entity_poly.pdbx_seq_one_letter_code
_entity_poly.pdbx_strand_id
1 'polypeptide(L)'
;MNDTPPPAGFGRRLGGALLAGALLAALVTVAAGFLIDAVGRVLRAPGTADAYRRFLAGGGWAWLPAWGAALGAAWALRWASSGRQRVAAALLALALAVLPVVWRPALPALDPEEHPRTAAAKARALRRWSFRSPATVRRVLELSRDPDARVREQAVLTLGVNLIVSDIERATPGRPSRYADLPLRDSLRVRLLEELEDPVEAIRAEAARALWKAPRAFGRQPAAAETLAAVLRRAARSGSVERLAWLALDAAGGEPEPRLRAAAAEFAAATRDSDLARAARRAAFGPR
;
A
#
# COMPACT_ATOMS: atom_id res chain seq x y z
N MET A 1 20.57 -28.95 44.63
CA MET A 1 21.32 -29.25 43.39
C MET A 1 20.86 -28.25 42.35
N ASN A 2 21.72 -27.30 41.98
CA ASN A 2 21.44 -26.37 40.87
C ASN A 2 21.89 -27.07 39.59
N ASP A 3 20.94 -27.66 38.87
CA ASP A 3 21.17 -28.19 37.52
C ASP A 3 21.31 -27.03 36.55
N THR A 4 22.52 -26.49 36.44
CA THR A 4 22.84 -25.59 35.33
C THR A 4 22.83 -26.42 34.05
N PRO A 5 21.97 -26.07 33.06
CA PRO A 5 21.90 -26.83 31.82
C PRO A 5 23.26 -26.82 31.12
N PRO A 6 23.66 -27.93 30.46
CA PRO A 6 24.94 -28.03 29.82
C PRO A 6 25.11 -26.90 28.77
N PRO A 7 26.32 -26.34 28.64
CA PRO A 7 26.56 -25.24 27.71
C PRO A 7 26.12 -25.64 26.31
N ALA A 8 25.28 -24.79 25.70
CA ALA A 8 24.75 -25.05 24.37
C ALA A 8 25.89 -25.35 23.37
N GLY A 9 25.78 -26.46 22.64
CA GLY A 9 26.78 -26.89 21.67
C GLY A 9 27.01 -25.82 20.58
N PHE A 10 28.21 -25.83 20.00
CA PHE A 10 28.65 -24.84 19.00
C PHE A 10 27.62 -24.61 17.88
N GLY A 11 26.98 -25.67 17.38
CA GLY A 11 25.95 -25.57 16.35
C GLY A 11 24.74 -24.70 16.74
N ARG A 12 24.27 -24.78 18.00
CA ARG A 12 23.18 -23.93 18.49
C ARG A 12 23.61 -22.47 18.61
N ARG A 13 24.85 -22.22 19.06
CA ARG A 13 25.41 -20.85 19.14
C ARG A 13 25.60 -20.24 17.76
N LEU A 14 26.08 -21.03 16.80
CA LEU A 14 26.21 -20.61 15.40
C LEU A 14 24.85 -20.30 14.79
N GLY A 15 23.86 -21.18 14.96
CA GLY A 15 22.48 -20.95 14.51
C GLY A 15 21.87 -19.68 15.09
N GLY A 16 22.04 -19.46 16.40
CA GLY A 16 21.60 -18.23 17.06
C GLY A 16 22.29 -16.99 16.51
N ALA A 17 23.60 -17.04 16.28
CA ALA A 17 24.37 -15.92 15.72
C ALA A 17 23.97 -15.58 14.27
N LEU A 18 23.72 -16.61 13.44
CA LEU A 18 23.21 -16.44 12.07
C LEU A 18 21.86 -15.72 12.07
N LEU A 19 20.91 -16.19 12.90
CA LEU A 19 19.58 -15.61 13.00
C LEU A 19 19.63 -14.18 13.53
N ALA A 20 20.39 -13.94 14.60
CA ALA A 20 20.56 -12.62 15.18
C ALA A 20 21.17 -11.63 14.17
N GLY A 21 22.19 -12.06 13.43
CA GLY A 21 22.80 -11.26 12.38
C GLY A 21 21.83 -10.93 11.25
N ALA A 22 21.07 -11.91 10.76
CA ALA A 22 20.07 -11.71 9.73
C ALA A 22 18.96 -10.71 10.15
N LEU A 23 18.45 -10.86 11.38
CA LEU A 23 17.43 -9.96 11.92
C LEU A 23 17.97 -8.55 12.17
N LEU A 24 19.18 -8.43 12.72
CA LEU A 24 19.82 -7.13 12.95
C LEU A 24 20.06 -6.40 11.62
N ALA A 25 20.48 -7.09 10.57
CA ALA A 25 20.66 -6.48 9.25
C ALA A 25 19.35 -5.92 8.68
N ALA A 26 18.21 -6.60 8.89
CA ALA A 26 16.91 -6.08 8.50
C ALA A 26 16.53 -4.80 9.28
N LEU A 27 16.78 -4.77 10.59
CA LEU A 27 16.55 -3.57 11.41
C LEU A 27 17.47 -2.41 11.00
N VAL A 28 18.76 -2.68 10.80
CA VAL A 28 19.75 -1.68 10.34
C VAL A 28 19.38 -1.13 8.98
N THR A 29 18.81 -1.94 8.09
CA THR A 29 18.31 -1.49 6.77
C THR A 29 17.21 -0.45 6.91
N VAL A 30 16.23 -0.72 7.77
CA VAL A 30 15.14 0.23 8.04
C VAL A 30 15.72 1.53 8.64
N ALA A 31 16.57 1.41 9.66
CA ALA A 31 17.22 2.55 10.31
C ALA A 31 18.09 3.38 9.34
N ALA A 32 18.86 2.72 8.48
CA ALA A 32 19.67 3.36 7.45
C ALA A 32 18.80 4.14 6.46
N GLY A 33 17.63 3.62 6.08
CA GLY A 33 16.68 4.34 5.23
C GLY A 33 16.24 5.67 5.86
N PHE A 34 15.89 5.68 7.15
CA PHE A 34 15.54 6.90 7.88
C PHE A 34 16.72 7.85 8.02
N LEU A 35 17.92 7.34 8.32
CA LEU A 35 19.12 8.14 8.49
C LEU A 35 19.56 8.79 7.18
N ILE A 36 19.56 8.04 6.07
CA ILE A 36 19.90 8.56 4.73
C ILE A 36 18.92 9.66 4.32
N ASP A 37 17.62 9.48 4.59
CA ASP A 37 16.61 10.51 4.33
C ASP A 37 16.82 11.77 5.19
N ALA A 38 17.12 11.61 6.48
CA ALA A 38 17.41 12.72 7.38
C ALA A 38 18.68 13.49 6.97
N VAL A 39 19.76 12.78 6.67
CA VAL A 39 21.03 13.38 6.20
C VAL A 39 20.85 14.04 4.83
N GLY A 40 20.13 13.41 3.90
CA GLY A 40 19.81 13.98 2.59
C GLY A 40 19.03 15.29 2.69
N ARG A 41 18.14 15.42 3.67
CA ARG A 41 17.44 16.68 3.98
C ARG A 41 18.39 17.75 4.50
N VAL A 42 19.30 17.41 5.41
CA VAL A 42 20.27 18.35 5.99
C VAL A 42 21.26 18.83 4.92
N LEU A 43 21.78 17.93 4.10
CA LEU A 43 22.78 18.22 3.07
C LEU A 43 22.20 18.73 1.74
N ARG A 44 20.87 18.93 1.66
CA ARG A 44 20.16 19.30 0.42
C ARG A 44 20.47 18.38 -0.77
N ALA A 45 20.70 17.10 -0.50
CA ALA A 45 21.01 16.07 -1.49
C ALA A 45 19.91 14.99 -1.49
N PRO A 46 18.69 15.29 -2.00
CA PRO A 46 17.53 14.39 -1.89
C PRO A 46 17.71 13.06 -2.66
N GLY A 47 18.65 12.98 -3.60
CA GLY A 47 18.85 11.81 -4.46
C GLY A 47 19.41 10.56 -3.76
N THR A 48 20.00 10.70 -2.56
CA THR A 48 20.61 9.57 -1.84
C THR A 48 19.55 8.61 -1.28
N ALA A 49 18.45 9.13 -0.75
CA ALA A 49 17.32 8.33 -0.30
C ALA A 49 16.67 7.57 -1.48
N ASP A 50 16.58 8.20 -2.65
CA ASP A 50 16.04 7.57 -3.85
C ASP A 50 16.97 6.51 -4.44
N ALA A 51 18.29 6.67 -4.34
CA ALA A 51 19.24 5.63 -4.69
C ALA A 51 19.10 4.39 -3.78
N TYR A 52 18.98 4.61 -2.47
CA TYR A 52 18.78 3.53 -1.50
C TYR A 52 17.44 2.81 -1.70
N ARG A 53 16.35 3.56 -1.93
CA ARG A 53 15.05 2.99 -2.29
C ARG A 53 15.12 2.19 -3.58
N ARG A 54 15.82 2.69 -4.62
CA ARG A 54 16.01 1.97 -5.87
C ARG A 54 16.79 0.67 -5.67
N PHE A 55 17.84 0.68 -4.85
CA PHE A 55 18.56 -0.54 -4.47
C PHE A 55 17.64 -1.57 -3.80
N LEU A 56 16.86 -1.15 -2.79
CA LEU A 56 15.92 -2.05 -2.13
C LEU A 56 14.83 -2.53 -3.09
N ALA A 57 14.26 -1.64 -3.90
CA ALA A 57 13.23 -1.98 -4.87
C ALA A 57 13.76 -2.95 -5.94
N GLY A 58 15.01 -2.77 -6.38
CA GLY A 58 15.74 -3.70 -7.25
C GLY A 58 16.14 -5.01 -6.57
N GLY A 59 15.54 -5.32 -5.42
CA GLY A 59 15.68 -6.56 -4.65
C GLY A 59 16.93 -6.68 -3.80
N GLY A 60 17.62 -5.56 -3.54
CA GLY A 60 18.69 -5.50 -2.55
C GLY A 60 18.26 -5.98 -1.16
N TRP A 61 16.96 -5.92 -0.83
CA TRP A 61 16.40 -6.42 0.42
C TRP A 61 16.62 -7.92 0.63
N ALA A 62 16.68 -8.73 -0.44
CA ALA A 62 16.88 -10.18 -0.34
C ALA A 62 18.30 -10.54 0.13
N TRP A 63 19.26 -9.62 -0.05
CA TRP A 63 20.66 -9.84 0.25
C TRP A 63 21.07 -9.44 1.65
N LEU A 64 20.33 -8.51 2.26
CA LEU A 64 20.63 -7.97 3.58
C LEU A 64 20.58 -9.05 4.68
N PRO A 65 19.60 -9.98 4.69
CA PRO A 65 19.62 -11.10 5.63
C PRO A 65 20.83 -12.02 5.43
N ALA A 66 21.25 -12.26 4.19
CA ALA A 66 22.40 -13.12 3.90
C ALA A 66 23.72 -12.49 4.40
N TRP A 67 23.93 -11.20 4.17
CA TRP A 67 25.07 -10.47 4.73
C TRP A 67 25.02 -10.36 6.26
N GLY A 68 23.84 -10.14 6.82
CA GLY A 68 23.64 -10.19 8.27
C GLY A 68 24.02 -11.55 8.85
N ALA A 69 23.56 -12.63 8.23
CA ALA A 69 23.93 -13.99 8.61
C ALA A 69 25.43 -14.25 8.46
N ALA A 70 26.08 -13.76 7.39
CA ALA A 70 27.53 -13.86 7.20
C ALA A 70 28.31 -13.20 8.35
N LEU A 71 27.91 -11.99 8.77
CA LEU A 71 28.48 -11.31 9.93
C LEU A 71 28.24 -12.11 11.22
N GLY A 72 27.04 -12.68 11.40
CA GLY A 72 26.72 -13.57 12.50
C GLY A 72 27.61 -14.82 12.56
N ALA A 73 27.87 -15.45 11.41
CA ALA A 73 28.78 -16.59 11.29
C ALA A 73 30.24 -16.21 11.59
N ALA A 74 30.71 -15.07 11.09
CA ALA A 74 32.04 -14.56 11.40
C ALA A 74 32.18 -14.22 12.90
N TRP A 75 31.14 -13.63 13.48
CA TRP A 75 31.06 -13.36 14.92
C TRP A 75 31.16 -14.67 15.72
N ALA A 76 30.59 -15.77 15.23
CA ALA A 76 30.65 -17.07 15.90
C ALA A 76 32.05 -17.70 15.98
N LEU A 77 33.03 -17.23 15.19
CA LEU A 77 34.42 -17.71 15.23
C LEU A 77 35.05 -17.59 16.62
N ARG A 78 34.67 -16.57 17.41
CA ARG A 78 35.21 -16.37 18.77
C ARG A 78 34.85 -17.50 19.73
N TRP A 79 33.79 -18.25 19.45
CA TRP A 79 33.29 -19.32 20.31
C TRP A 79 33.69 -20.72 19.81
N ALA A 80 34.47 -20.78 18.72
CA ALA A 80 34.93 -22.04 18.17
C ALA A 80 36.07 -22.63 19.02
N SER A 81 35.81 -23.83 19.55
CA SER A 81 36.73 -24.58 20.42
C SER A 81 37.73 -25.45 19.66
N SER A 82 37.52 -25.70 18.37
CA SER A 82 38.39 -26.54 17.54
C SER A 82 38.68 -25.89 16.18
N GLY A 83 39.80 -26.29 15.57
CA GLY A 83 40.16 -25.85 14.21
C GLY A 83 39.07 -26.17 13.18
N ARG A 84 38.45 -27.36 13.28
CA ARG A 84 37.33 -27.76 12.40
C ARG A 84 36.14 -26.81 12.51
N GLN A 85 35.77 -26.39 13.72
CA GLN A 85 34.68 -25.42 13.94
C GLN A 85 35.00 -24.04 13.37
N ARG A 86 36.26 -23.59 13.51
CA ARG A 86 36.72 -22.32 12.92
C ARG A 86 36.63 -22.35 11.40
N VAL A 87 37.13 -23.42 10.78
CA VAL A 87 37.06 -23.61 9.32
C VAL A 87 35.60 -23.65 8.85
N ALA A 88 34.74 -24.41 9.52
CA ALA A 88 33.33 -24.51 9.15
C ALA A 88 32.59 -23.15 9.23
N ALA A 89 32.78 -22.38 10.30
CA ALA A 89 32.16 -21.06 10.43
C ALA A 89 32.73 -20.04 9.44
N ALA A 90 34.04 -20.08 9.16
CA ALA A 90 34.67 -19.22 8.16
C ALA A 90 34.16 -19.50 6.75
N LEU A 91 34.06 -20.78 6.37
CA LEU A 91 33.51 -21.19 5.08
C LEU A 91 32.04 -20.79 4.94
N LEU A 92 31.24 -20.94 5.99
CA LEU A 92 29.83 -20.53 5.99
C LEU A 92 29.69 -19.01 5.86
N ALA A 93 30.49 -18.23 6.60
CA ALA A 93 30.51 -16.77 6.49
C ALA A 93 30.87 -16.33 5.07
N LEU A 94 31.90 -16.94 4.48
CA LEU A 94 32.32 -16.65 3.12
C LEU A 94 31.24 -17.02 2.09
N ALA A 95 30.63 -18.21 2.22
CA ALA A 95 29.56 -18.66 1.33
C ALA A 95 28.37 -17.68 1.35
N LEU A 96 27.94 -17.25 2.54
CA LEU A 96 26.86 -16.28 2.71
C LEU A 96 27.22 -14.88 2.20
N ALA A 97 28.49 -14.46 2.34
CA ALA A 97 28.96 -13.17 1.84
C ALA A 97 29.03 -13.13 0.30
N VAL A 98 29.40 -14.25 -0.33
CA VAL A 98 29.57 -14.39 -1.79
C VAL A 98 28.26 -14.76 -2.49
N LEU A 99 27.29 -15.35 -1.79
CA LEU A 99 25.99 -15.76 -2.35
C LEU A 99 25.31 -14.66 -3.21
N PRO A 100 25.27 -13.37 -2.80
CA PRO A 100 24.67 -12.30 -3.60
C PRO A 100 25.41 -11.93 -4.88
N VAL A 101 26.69 -12.32 -4.99
CA VAL A 101 27.52 -12.08 -6.17
C VAL A 101 27.28 -13.16 -7.22
N VAL A 102 27.17 -14.42 -6.78
CA VAL A 102 27.07 -15.60 -7.65
C VAL A 102 25.63 -15.89 -8.04
N TRP A 103 24.71 -15.68 -7.11
CA TRP A 103 23.29 -15.79 -7.38
C TRP A 103 22.72 -14.38 -7.50
N ARG A 104 22.05 -14.09 -8.61
CA ARG A 104 21.19 -12.91 -8.75
C ARG A 104 19.80 -13.43 -9.02
N PRO A 105 18.86 -13.45 -8.04
CA PRO A 105 17.50 -13.82 -8.35
C PRO A 105 17.03 -12.86 -9.42
N ALA A 106 16.40 -13.41 -10.46
CA ALA A 106 15.71 -12.63 -11.47
C ALA A 106 14.55 -11.92 -10.77
N LEU A 107 14.86 -10.79 -10.16
CA LEU A 107 13.87 -9.86 -9.67
C LEU A 107 13.31 -9.24 -10.94
N PRO A 108 12.00 -9.40 -11.22
CA PRO A 108 11.41 -8.83 -12.41
C PRO A 108 11.78 -7.35 -12.43
N ALA A 109 12.48 -6.93 -13.49
CA ALA A 109 12.96 -5.57 -13.61
C ALA A 109 11.78 -4.64 -13.30
N LEU A 110 11.96 -3.78 -12.32
CA LEU A 110 11.05 -2.68 -12.06
C LEU A 110 11.31 -1.66 -13.16
N ASP A 111 10.84 -1.95 -14.37
CA ASP A 111 10.80 -0.93 -15.39
C ASP A 111 9.53 -0.12 -15.17
N PRO A 112 9.61 1.11 -14.63
CA PRO A 112 8.45 1.97 -14.56
C PRO A 112 7.87 2.26 -15.94
N GLU A 113 8.61 2.10 -17.05
CA GLU A 113 8.14 2.37 -18.42
C GLU A 113 7.48 1.16 -19.12
N GLU A 114 7.45 -0.01 -18.50
CA GLU A 114 6.82 -1.18 -19.10
C GLU A 114 5.30 -0.97 -19.18
N HIS A 115 4.79 -0.73 -20.40
CA HIS A 115 3.36 -0.56 -20.66
C HIS A 115 2.69 -1.95 -20.65
N PRO A 116 1.91 -2.29 -19.60
CA PRO A 116 1.30 -3.60 -19.51
C PRO A 116 0.26 -3.77 -20.62
N ARG A 117 0.43 -4.81 -21.45
CA ARG A 117 -0.46 -5.04 -22.61
C ARG A 117 -1.74 -5.79 -22.25
N THR A 118 -1.68 -6.75 -21.32
CA THR A 118 -2.82 -7.59 -20.96
C THR A 118 -3.59 -7.03 -19.75
N ALA A 119 -4.89 -7.30 -19.66
CA ALA A 119 -5.71 -6.88 -18.51
C ALA A 119 -5.14 -7.37 -17.16
N ALA A 120 -4.66 -8.62 -17.11
CA ALA A 120 -4.02 -9.18 -15.92
C ALA A 120 -2.69 -8.49 -15.57
N ALA A 121 -1.92 -8.05 -16.58
CA ALA A 121 -0.71 -7.26 -16.35
C ALA A 121 -1.06 -5.84 -15.87
N LYS A 122 -2.08 -5.21 -16.47
CA LYS A 122 -2.59 -3.89 -16.09
C LYS A 122 -3.09 -3.87 -14.65
N ALA A 123 -3.91 -4.84 -14.24
CA ALA A 123 -4.38 -4.98 -12.86
C ALA A 123 -3.24 -5.25 -11.85
N ARG A 124 -2.20 -6.01 -12.25
CA ARG A 124 -0.99 -6.18 -11.42
C ARG A 124 -0.14 -4.91 -11.36
N ALA A 125 -0.08 -4.13 -12.45
CA ALA A 125 0.62 -2.86 -12.48
C ALA A 125 -0.07 -1.83 -11.59
N LEU A 126 -1.39 -1.67 -11.70
CA LEU A 126 -2.21 -0.77 -10.86
C LEU A 126 -1.96 -0.99 -9.36
N ARG A 127 -2.00 -2.25 -8.90
CA ARG A 127 -1.71 -2.61 -7.50
C ARG A 127 -0.27 -2.34 -7.05
N ARG A 128 0.68 -2.27 -7.98
CA ARG A 128 2.10 -1.97 -7.69
C ARG A 128 2.40 -0.47 -7.78
N TRP A 129 1.61 0.24 -8.57
CA TRP A 129 1.72 1.67 -8.86
C TRP A 129 1.01 2.55 -7.82
N SER A 130 0.08 1.98 -7.06
CA SER A 130 -0.35 2.63 -5.82
C SER A 130 0.89 3.08 -5.03
N PHE A 131 0.92 4.35 -4.60
CA PHE A 131 1.90 4.91 -3.64
C PHE A 131 3.26 5.47 -4.12
N ARG A 132 3.49 5.88 -5.39
CA ARG A 132 4.87 6.28 -5.79
C ARG A 132 5.12 7.70 -6.26
N SER A 133 4.28 8.31 -7.10
CA SER A 133 4.56 9.66 -7.65
C SER A 133 3.39 10.24 -8.45
N PRO A 134 3.37 11.58 -8.70
CA PRO A 134 2.45 12.20 -9.66
C PRO A 134 2.50 11.56 -11.07
N ALA A 135 3.68 11.14 -11.52
CA ALA A 135 3.84 10.43 -12.79
C ALA A 135 3.05 9.11 -12.81
N THR A 136 2.99 8.42 -11.67
CA THR A 136 2.25 7.18 -11.54
C THR A 136 0.74 7.42 -11.54
N VAL A 137 0.26 8.50 -10.91
CA VAL A 137 -1.16 8.89 -10.96
C VAL A 137 -1.60 9.18 -12.41
N ARG A 138 -0.76 9.83 -13.23
CA ARG A 138 -1.06 10.04 -14.66
C ARG A 138 -1.27 8.72 -15.41
N ARG A 139 -0.44 7.71 -15.16
CA ARG A 139 -0.60 6.38 -15.79
C ARG A 139 -1.87 5.67 -15.33
N VAL A 140 -2.24 5.83 -14.05
CA VAL A 140 -3.51 5.30 -13.55
C VAL A 140 -4.69 6.03 -14.23
N LEU A 141 -4.60 7.34 -14.46
CA LEU A 141 -5.62 8.10 -15.21
C LEU A 141 -5.75 7.59 -16.66
N GLU A 142 -4.67 7.20 -17.31
CA GLU A 142 -4.74 6.58 -18.65
C GLU A 142 -5.46 5.21 -18.59
N LEU A 143 -5.09 4.34 -17.64
CA LEU A 143 -5.73 3.03 -17.48
C LEU A 143 -7.19 3.11 -17.01
N SER A 144 -7.63 4.23 -16.44
CA SER A 144 -9.04 4.42 -16.13
C SER A 144 -9.92 4.48 -17.38
N ARG A 145 -9.34 4.70 -18.57
CA ARG A 145 -10.04 4.68 -19.87
C ARG A 145 -9.94 3.34 -20.60
N ASP A 146 -9.45 2.30 -19.95
CA ASP A 146 -9.25 1.00 -20.58
C ASP A 146 -10.57 0.40 -21.10
N PRO A 147 -10.60 -0.26 -22.26
CA PRO A 147 -11.81 -0.96 -22.71
C PRO A 147 -12.26 -2.06 -21.74
N ASP A 148 -11.34 -2.67 -21.00
CA ASP A 148 -11.66 -3.69 -20.00
C ASP A 148 -12.20 -3.05 -18.70
N ALA A 149 -13.45 -3.38 -18.38
CA ALA A 149 -14.15 -2.92 -17.18
C ALA A 149 -13.40 -3.25 -15.88
N ARG A 150 -12.74 -4.42 -15.79
CA ARG A 150 -11.98 -4.80 -14.59
C ARG A 150 -10.74 -3.93 -14.43
N VAL A 151 -10.10 -3.54 -15.52
CA VAL A 151 -8.95 -2.63 -15.49
C VAL A 151 -9.41 -1.24 -15.04
N ARG A 152 -10.50 -0.71 -15.61
CA ARG A 152 -11.07 0.58 -15.19
C ARG A 152 -11.45 0.59 -13.71
N GLU A 153 -12.14 -0.44 -13.24
CA GLU A 153 -12.54 -0.55 -11.83
C GLU A 153 -11.32 -0.52 -10.89
N GLN A 154 -10.29 -1.31 -11.20
CA GLN A 154 -9.05 -1.29 -10.42
C GLN A 154 -8.34 0.07 -10.50
N ALA A 155 -8.40 0.74 -11.64
CA ALA A 155 -7.80 2.06 -11.82
C ALA A 155 -8.52 3.11 -10.98
N VAL A 156 -9.85 3.17 -11.02
CA VAL A 156 -10.66 4.12 -10.22
C VAL A 156 -10.49 3.86 -8.73
N LEU A 157 -10.49 2.60 -8.30
CA LEU A 157 -10.17 2.24 -6.91
C LEU A 157 -8.77 2.75 -6.50
N THR A 158 -7.78 2.59 -7.37
CA THR A 158 -6.41 3.07 -7.15
C THR A 158 -6.35 4.60 -7.09
N LEU A 159 -7.11 5.31 -7.93
CA LEU A 159 -7.24 6.77 -7.87
C LEU A 159 -7.83 7.23 -6.54
N GLY A 160 -8.93 6.60 -6.09
CA GLY A 160 -9.59 6.91 -4.82
C GLY A 160 -8.65 6.74 -3.62
N VAL A 161 -7.86 5.66 -3.57
CA VAL A 161 -6.86 5.45 -2.51
C VAL A 161 -5.73 6.48 -2.58
N ASN A 162 -5.27 6.83 -3.79
CA ASN A 162 -4.17 7.77 -3.98
C ASN A 162 -4.52 9.22 -3.55
N LEU A 163 -5.80 9.59 -3.44
CA LEU A 163 -6.23 10.89 -2.90
C LEU A 163 -5.77 11.12 -1.46
N ILE A 164 -5.84 10.07 -0.66
CA ILE A 164 -5.46 10.05 0.76
C ILE A 164 -3.94 10.15 0.89
N VAL A 165 -3.22 9.45 0.01
CA VAL A 165 -1.74 9.35 0.01
C VAL A 165 -1.07 10.60 -0.54
N SER A 166 -1.71 11.25 -1.52
CA SER A 166 -1.21 12.49 -2.13
C SER A 166 -1.48 13.71 -1.25
N ASP A 167 -2.05 13.51 -0.05
CA ASP A 167 -2.43 14.57 0.89
C ASP A 167 -3.44 15.56 0.28
N ILE A 168 -4.08 15.20 -0.83
CA ILE A 168 -5.05 16.03 -1.55
C ILE A 168 -6.33 16.16 -0.72
N GLU A 169 -6.75 15.08 -0.07
CA GLU A 169 -7.91 15.08 0.84
C GLU A 169 -7.76 16.05 2.02
N ARG A 170 -6.53 16.21 2.53
CA ARG A 170 -6.22 17.04 3.71
C ARG A 170 -5.79 18.47 3.37
N ALA A 171 -5.64 18.78 2.09
CA ALA A 171 -5.27 20.10 1.62
C ALA A 171 -6.28 21.16 2.09
N THR A 172 -5.77 22.29 2.58
CA THR A 172 -6.58 23.47 2.95
C THR A 172 -5.95 24.73 2.36
N PRO A 173 -6.67 25.85 2.25
CA PRO A 173 -6.08 27.11 1.80
C PRO A 173 -4.85 27.54 2.62
N GLY A 174 -4.83 27.26 3.93
CA GLY A 174 -3.69 27.56 4.83
C GLY A 174 -2.61 26.48 4.89
N ARG A 175 -2.86 25.27 4.37
CA ARG A 175 -1.90 24.17 4.21
C ARG A 175 -2.19 23.47 2.88
N PRO A 176 -1.81 24.07 1.75
CA PRO A 176 -2.07 23.47 0.45
C PRO A 176 -1.28 22.17 0.34
N SER A 177 -1.85 21.17 -0.31
CA SER A 177 -1.06 19.99 -0.71
C SER A 177 0.09 20.47 -1.59
N ARG A 178 1.25 19.84 -1.46
CA ARG A 178 2.38 20.01 -2.39
C ARG A 178 2.02 19.69 -3.85
N TYR A 179 0.84 19.13 -4.08
CA TYR A 179 0.29 18.81 -5.39
C TYR A 179 -0.97 19.62 -5.74
N ALA A 180 -1.32 20.62 -4.93
CA ALA A 180 -2.54 21.42 -5.12
C ALA A 180 -2.55 22.18 -6.45
N ASP A 181 -1.38 22.65 -6.90
CA ASP A 181 -1.20 23.44 -8.13
C ASP A 181 -0.82 22.57 -9.34
N LEU A 182 -0.78 21.24 -9.18
CA LEU A 182 -0.49 20.36 -10.31
C LEU A 182 -1.77 20.18 -11.16
N PRO A 183 -1.65 20.22 -12.51
CA PRO A 183 -2.74 19.85 -13.44
C PRO A 183 -3.36 18.47 -13.17
N LEU A 184 -2.64 17.65 -12.41
CA LEU A 184 -3.06 16.33 -11.96
C LEU A 184 -4.34 16.36 -11.12
N ARG A 185 -4.52 17.37 -10.24
CA ARG A 185 -5.73 17.47 -9.40
C ARG A 185 -6.97 17.68 -10.26
N ASP A 186 -6.91 18.59 -11.22
CA ASP A 186 -8.02 18.85 -12.14
C ASP A 186 -8.28 17.68 -13.07
N SER A 187 -7.22 17.07 -13.62
CA SER A 187 -7.33 15.88 -14.45
C SER A 187 -8.00 14.72 -13.70
N LEU A 188 -7.68 14.56 -12.42
CA LEU A 188 -8.28 13.54 -11.56
C LEU A 188 -9.73 13.87 -11.20
N ARG A 189 -10.04 15.14 -10.91
CA ARG A 189 -11.41 15.61 -10.68
C ARG A 189 -12.29 15.34 -11.90
N VAL A 190 -11.87 15.80 -13.07
CA VAL A 190 -12.58 15.61 -14.34
C VAL A 190 -12.77 14.12 -14.59
N ARG A 191 -11.73 13.31 -14.40
CA ARG A 191 -11.84 11.87 -14.63
C ARG A 191 -12.85 11.22 -13.68
N LEU A 192 -12.79 11.49 -12.38
CA LEU A 192 -13.73 10.89 -11.44
C LEU A 192 -15.19 11.32 -11.72
N LEU A 193 -15.39 12.53 -12.25
CA LEU A 193 -16.72 12.98 -12.69
C LEU A 193 -17.18 12.21 -13.94
N GLU A 194 -16.32 12.00 -14.93
CA GLU A 194 -16.61 11.14 -16.10
C GLU A 194 -16.99 9.71 -15.66
N GLU A 195 -16.29 9.15 -14.67
CA GLU A 195 -16.52 7.79 -14.17
C GLU A 195 -17.86 7.64 -13.41
N LEU A 196 -18.51 8.73 -13.00
CA LEU A 196 -19.88 8.67 -12.46
C LEU A 196 -20.89 8.23 -13.52
N GLU A 197 -20.56 8.33 -14.81
CA GLU A 197 -21.41 7.94 -15.92
C GLU A 197 -21.00 6.58 -16.53
N ASP A 198 -19.98 5.90 -15.97
CA ASP A 198 -19.51 4.61 -16.50
C ASP A 198 -20.66 3.57 -16.47
N PRO A 199 -20.82 2.73 -17.51
CA PRO A 199 -21.87 1.71 -17.55
C PRO A 199 -21.81 0.72 -16.38
N VAL A 200 -20.65 0.50 -15.78
CA VAL A 200 -20.41 -0.44 -14.69
C VAL A 200 -20.67 0.22 -13.34
N GLU A 201 -21.63 -0.32 -12.59
CA GLU A 201 -22.05 0.24 -11.29
C GLU A 201 -20.92 0.27 -10.25
N ALA A 202 -20.03 -0.72 -10.24
CA ALA A 202 -18.89 -0.74 -9.35
C ALA A 202 -17.94 0.44 -9.59
N ILE A 203 -17.75 0.83 -10.85
CA ILE A 203 -16.90 1.97 -11.23
C ILE A 203 -17.55 3.27 -10.75
N ARG A 204 -18.84 3.47 -11.04
CA ARG A 204 -19.60 4.64 -10.55
C ARG A 204 -19.55 4.75 -9.02
N ALA A 205 -19.70 3.64 -8.31
CA ALA A 205 -19.68 3.61 -6.84
C ALA A 205 -18.31 3.99 -6.27
N GLU A 206 -17.20 3.49 -6.84
CA GLU A 206 -15.85 3.86 -6.40
C GLU A 206 -15.52 5.33 -6.73
N ALA A 207 -15.93 5.81 -7.91
CA ALA A 207 -15.77 7.21 -8.31
C ALA A 207 -16.54 8.14 -7.37
N ALA A 208 -17.80 7.81 -7.09
CA ALA A 208 -18.64 8.54 -6.16
C ALA A 208 -18.05 8.56 -4.74
N ARG A 209 -17.55 7.43 -4.25
CA ARG A 209 -16.87 7.35 -2.94
C ARG A 209 -15.63 8.24 -2.90
N ALA A 210 -14.79 8.22 -3.94
CA ALA A 210 -13.58 9.02 -4.02
C ALA A 210 -13.89 10.54 -4.00
N LEU A 211 -14.88 10.97 -4.78
CA LEU A 211 -15.34 12.36 -4.79
C LEU A 211 -15.94 12.77 -3.44
N TRP A 212 -16.77 11.90 -2.85
CA TRP A 212 -17.48 12.19 -1.60
C TRP A 212 -16.55 12.26 -0.38
N LYS A 213 -15.47 11.47 -0.35
CA LYS A 213 -14.50 11.50 0.74
C LYS A 213 -13.57 12.72 0.70
N ALA A 214 -13.45 13.40 -0.44
CA ALA A 214 -12.55 14.53 -0.60
C ALA A 214 -13.26 15.85 -0.96
N PRO A 215 -14.27 16.31 -0.18
CA PRO A 215 -15.06 17.50 -0.52
C PRO A 215 -14.22 18.79 -0.49
N ARG A 216 -13.14 18.82 0.30
CA ARG A 216 -12.17 19.94 0.32
C ARG A 216 -11.35 20.03 -0.96
N ALA A 217 -11.09 18.89 -1.60
CA ALA A 217 -10.28 18.81 -2.82
C ALA A 217 -11.12 19.01 -4.08
N PHE A 218 -12.38 18.54 -4.11
CA PHE A 218 -13.20 18.53 -5.32
C PHE A 218 -14.48 19.35 -5.21
N GLY A 219 -14.72 20.01 -4.08
CA GLY A 219 -16.01 20.60 -3.77
C GLY A 219 -17.04 19.52 -3.39
N ARG A 220 -18.21 19.96 -2.92
CA ARG A 220 -19.34 19.05 -2.71
C ARG A 220 -19.86 18.59 -4.06
N GLN A 221 -20.06 17.27 -4.21
CA GLN A 221 -20.53 16.63 -5.44
C GLN A 221 -21.87 15.92 -5.17
N PRO A 222 -23.02 16.60 -5.35
CA PRO A 222 -24.33 16.02 -5.08
C PRO A 222 -24.59 14.73 -5.88
N ALA A 223 -24.12 14.68 -7.13
CA ALA A 223 -24.23 13.51 -7.99
C ALA A 223 -23.51 12.26 -7.40
N ALA A 224 -22.41 12.45 -6.67
CA ALA A 224 -21.73 11.36 -5.98
C ALA A 224 -22.59 10.81 -4.83
N ALA A 225 -23.18 11.68 -4.00
CA ALA A 225 -24.11 11.24 -2.96
C ALA A 225 -25.35 10.54 -3.52
N GLU A 226 -25.91 11.06 -4.61
CA GLU A 226 -27.06 10.44 -5.30
C GLU A 226 -26.71 9.04 -5.80
N THR A 227 -25.52 8.86 -6.38
CA THR A 227 -25.01 7.56 -6.83
C THR A 227 -24.89 6.58 -5.67
N LEU A 228 -24.28 6.98 -4.56
CA LEU A 228 -24.11 6.14 -3.36
C LEU A 228 -25.47 5.79 -2.71
N ALA A 229 -26.40 6.74 -2.67
CA ALA A 229 -27.76 6.52 -2.18
C ALA A 229 -28.54 5.56 -3.08
N ALA A 230 -28.36 5.63 -4.40
CA ALA A 230 -28.96 4.70 -5.35
C ALA A 230 -28.42 3.27 -5.17
N VAL A 231 -27.11 3.12 -4.92
CA VAL A 231 -26.47 1.84 -4.60
C VAL A 231 -27.09 1.22 -3.35
N LEU A 232 -27.24 1.98 -2.25
CA LEU A 232 -27.85 1.47 -1.01
C LEU A 232 -29.31 1.05 -1.23
N ARG A 233 -30.11 1.86 -1.91
CA ARG A 233 -31.52 1.53 -2.22
C ARG A 233 -31.67 0.32 -3.13
N ARG A 234 -30.70 0.06 -4.00
CA ARG A 234 -30.68 -1.17 -4.82
C ARG A 234 -30.27 -2.38 -4.00
N ALA A 235 -29.22 -2.26 -3.19
CA ALA A 235 -28.75 -3.33 -2.30
C ALA A 235 -29.84 -3.78 -1.31
N ALA A 236 -30.65 -2.83 -0.80
CA ALA A 236 -31.80 -3.10 0.05
C ALA A 236 -32.86 -3.99 -0.63
N ARG A 237 -33.02 -3.86 -1.96
CA ARG A 237 -34.04 -4.58 -2.74
C ARG A 237 -33.56 -5.93 -3.25
N SER A 238 -32.30 -6.04 -3.67
CA SER A 238 -31.77 -7.26 -4.30
C SER A 238 -31.15 -8.24 -3.31
N GLY A 239 -30.81 -7.80 -2.09
CA GLY A 239 -30.13 -8.63 -1.09
C GLY A 239 -28.73 -9.12 -1.51
N SER A 240 -28.20 -8.66 -2.65
CA SER A 240 -27.12 -9.33 -3.39
C SER A 240 -25.88 -8.48 -3.67
N VAL A 241 -25.68 -7.34 -2.99
CA VAL A 241 -24.52 -6.47 -3.28
C VAL A 241 -23.86 -5.95 -2.00
N GLU A 242 -23.30 -6.89 -1.23
CA GLU A 242 -22.63 -6.62 0.04
C GLU A 242 -21.44 -5.65 -0.12
N ARG A 243 -20.63 -5.83 -1.18
CA ARG A 243 -19.45 -4.99 -1.43
C ARG A 243 -19.80 -3.53 -1.72
N LEU A 244 -20.75 -3.27 -2.62
CA LEU A 244 -21.10 -1.88 -2.99
C LEU A 244 -21.87 -1.18 -1.85
N ALA A 245 -22.67 -1.93 -1.09
CA ALA A 245 -23.30 -1.40 0.12
C ALA A 245 -22.24 -0.96 1.14
N TRP A 246 -21.22 -1.79 1.40
CA TRP A 246 -20.10 -1.40 2.28
C TRP A 246 -19.37 -0.16 1.79
N LEU A 247 -19.11 -0.04 0.48
CA LEU A 247 -18.48 1.15 -0.10
C LEU A 247 -19.32 2.41 0.13
N ALA A 248 -20.63 2.32 -0.08
CA ALA A 248 -21.55 3.44 0.12
C ALA A 248 -21.67 3.82 1.61
N LEU A 249 -21.69 2.85 2.52
CA LEU A 249 -21.71 3.10 3.96
C LEU A 249 -20.40 3.71 4.48
N ASP A 250 -19.25 3.25 3.96
CA ASP A 250 -17.94 3.84 4.26
C ASP A 250 -17.85 5.30 3.82
N ALA A 251 -18.46 5.67 2.69
CA ALA A 251 -18.59 7.06 2.27
C ALA A 251 -19.56 7.86 3.15
N ALA A 252 -20.68 7.25 3.56
CA ALA A 252 -21.72 7.87 4.39
C ALA A 252 -21.28 8.17 5.83
N GLY A 253 -20.21 7.54 6.31
CA GLY A 253 -19.58 7.91 7.59
C GLY A 253 -18.87 9.27 7.59
N GLY A 254 -18.78 9.95 6.43
CA GLY A 254 -18.17 11.26 6.26
C GLY A 254 -19.14 12.44 6.48
N GLU A 255 -19.23 13.33 5.49
CA GLU A 255 -20.00 14.58 5.60
C GLU A 255 -21.52 14.32 5.64
N PRO A 256 -22.30 15.04 6.49
CA PRO A 256 -23.75 14.89 6.58
C PRO A 256 -24.45 15.24 5.26
N GLU A 257 -25.05 14.24 4.61
CA GLU A 257 -25.92 14.46 3.45
C GLU A 257 -27.29 13.80 3.68
N PRO A 258 -28.40 14.58 3.70
CA PRO A 258 -29.72 14.07 4.04
C PRO A 258 -30.17 12.88 3.21
N ARG A 259 -29.88 12.89 1.90
CA ARG A 259 -30.29 11.82 0.98
C ARG A 259 -29.55 10.51 1.26
N LEU A 260 -28.24 10.60 1.52
CA LEU A 260 -27.41 9.44 1.83
C LEU A 260 -27.77 8.85 3.20
N ARG A 261 -28.11 9.70 4.18
CA ARG A 261 -28.64 9.28 5.48
C ARG A 261 -29.98 8.57 5.38
N ALA A 262 -30.92 9.12 4.59
CA ALA A 262 -32.21 8.49 4.36
C ALA A 262 -32.05 7.10 3.72
N ALA A 263 -31.23 7.00 2.67
CA ALA A 263 -30.94 5.71 2.02
C ALA A 263 -30.25 4.71 2.96
N ALA A 264 -29.35 5.17 3.84
CA ALA A 264 -28.73 4.32 4.86
C ALA A 264 -29.75 3.84 5.91
N ALA A 265 -30.71 4.67 6.31
CA ALA A 265 -31.77 4.28 7.23
C ALA A 265 -32.71 3.22 6.60
N GLU A 266 -33.12 3.43 5.34
CA GLU A 266 -33.89 2.46 4.57
C GLU A 266 -33.15 1.12 4.45
N PHE A 267 -31.86 1.16 4.09
CA PHE A 267 -31.03 -0.04 3.97
C PHE A 267 -30.86 -0.76 5.33
N ALA A 268 -30.70 -0.02 6.43
CA ALA A 268 -30.59 -0.59 7.77
C ALA A 268 -31.86 -1.35 8.20
N ALA A 269 -33.03 -0.91 7.74
CA ALA A 269 -34.30 -1.57 8.02
C ALA A 269 -34.53 -2.81 7.15
N ALA A 270 -33.99 -2.81 5.93
CA ALA A 270 -34.20 -3.88 4.96
C ALA A 270 -33.18 -5.02 5.03
N THR A 271 -31.93 -4.73 5.42
CA THR A 271 -30.86 -5.74 5.43
C THR A 271 -31.02 -6.75 6.57
N ARG A 272 -30.79 -8.03 6.28
CA ARG A 272 -30.76 -9.11 7.27
C ARG A 272 -29.40 -9.31 7.92
N ASP A 273 -28.36 -8.69 7.35
CA ASP A 273 -27.01 -8.75 7.89
C ASP A 273 -26.86 -7.76 9.06
N SER A 274 -26.51 -8.29 10.23
CA SER A 274 -26.41 -7.50 11.46
C SER A 274 -25.28 -6.47 11.45
N ASP A 275 -24.18 -6.75 10.76
CA ASP A 275 -23.02 -5.85 10.70
C ASP A 275 -23.26 -4.71 9.73
N LEU A 276 -23.84 -5.02 8.56
CA LEU A 276 -24.34 -4.03 7.61
C LEU A 276 -25.42 -3.14 8.23
N ALA A 277 -26.38 -3.71 8.95
CA ALA A 277 -27.40 -2.93 9.66
C ALA A 277 -26.78 -1.99 10.70
N ARG A 278 -25.74 -2.45 11.42
CA ARG A 278 -25.02 -1.62 12.40
C ARG A 278 -24.26 -0.48 11.72
N ALA A 279 -23.56 -0.75 10.63
CA ALA A 279 -22.87 0.27 9.85
C ALA A 279 -23.85 1.31 9.26
N ALA A 280 -24.98 0.84 8.73
CA ALA A 280 -26.02 1.68 8.15
C ALA A 280 -26.70 2.58 9.19
N ARG A 281 -26.98 2.07 10.39
CA ARG A 281 -27.46 2.89 11.52
C ARG A 281 -26.47 3.98 11.93
N ARG A 282 -25.16 3.66 11.97
CA ARG A 282 -24.13 4.66 12.25
C ARG A 282 -24.07 5.75 11.17
N ALA A 283 -24.18 5.38 9.91
CA ALA A 283 -24.24 6.33 8.80
C ALA A 283 -25.50 7.22 8.85
N ALA A 284 -26.66 6.65 9.19
CA ALA A 284 -27.92 7.36 9.24
C ALA A 284 -28.03 8.33 10.43
N PHE A 285 -27.60 7.90 11.62
CA PHE A 285 -27.87 8.59 12.88
C PHE A 285 -26.62 9.15 13.59
N GLY A 286 -25.43 8.91 13.05
CA GLY A 286 -24.16 9.27 13.68
C GLY A 286 -23.67 8.24 14.70
N PRO A 287 -22.43 8.40 15.22
CA PRO A 287 -21.95 7.62 16.35
C PRO A 287 -22.82 7.93 17.57
N ARG A 288 -23.42 6.89 18.16
CA ARG A 288 -24.01 6.96 19.50
C ARG A 288 -22.92 6.84 20.55
#